data_AF-A0A368X5U4-F1
#
_entry.id   AF-A0A368X5U4-F1
#
_cell.length_a   1.000
_cell.length_b   1.000
_cell.length_c   1.000
_cell.angle_alpha   90.00
_cell.angle_beta   90.00
_cell.angle_gamma   90.00
#
_symmetry.space_group_name_H-M   'P 1'
#
loop_
_entity.id
_entity.type
_entity.pdbx_description
1 polymer ?
#
loop_
_entity_poly.entity_id
_entity_poly.type
_entity_poly.pdbx_seq_one_letter_code
_entity_poly.pdbx_strand_id
1 'polypeptide(L)'
;MNAIPLRKHSGVANPPEPPQLELDLFVPPEQTHTAKVIPFEPRFEWDESSIFALREGLLWDSLRVLADGRAGEAAKQEAEDWMMSDEIHPFSFVVCCNELGYVPAELREQTRDLIQRHKKRLGK
;
A
#
# COMPACT_ATOMS: atom_id res chain seq x y z
N MET A 1 -68.92 -37.32 -51.72
CA MET A 1 -67.89 -37.97 -52.56
C MET A 1 -67.01 -36.89 -53.14
N ASN A 2 -65.69 -36.87 -53.15
CA ASN A 2 -64.61 -37.44 -52.34
C ASN A 2 -63.34 -36.65 -52.78
N ALA A 3 -62.48 -36.33 -51.81
CA ALA A 3 -61.08 -35.89 -51.91
C ALA A 3 -60.71 -34.61 -52.71
N ILE A 4 -60.09 -33.64 -52.01
CA ILE A 4 -59.14 -32.66 -52.59
C ILE A 4 -57.80 -32.85 -51.83
N PRO A 5 -56.63 -32.93 -52.52
CA PRO A 5 -55.43 -33.53 -51.97
C PRO A 5 -54.47 -32.54 -51.27
N LEU A 6 -53.60 -33.14 -50.44
CA LEU A 6 -52.51 -32.55 -49.65
C LEU A 6 -51.51 -31.74 -50.49
N ARG A 7 -51.23 -30.50 -50.08
CA ARG A 7 -49.97 -29.82 -50.45
C ARG A 7 -49.02 -29.81 -49.25
N LYS A 8 -47.98 -30.63 -49.36
CA LYS A 8 -46.86 -30.69 -48.41
C LYS A 8 -46.11 -29.35 -48.44
N HIS A 9 -45.94 -28.73 -47.29
CA HIS A 9 -44.87 -27.77 -47.05
C HIS A 9 -44.06 -28.26 -45.85
N SER A 10 -43.32 -29.36 -46.06
CA SER A 10 -42.17 -29.70 -45.21
C SER A 10 -40.99 -28.89 -45.73
N GLY A 11 -40.64 -27.86 -45.00
CA GLY A 11 -39.45 -27.04 -45.23
C GLY A 11 -39.00 -26.42 -43.92
N VAL A 12 -38.77 -27.27 -42.91
CA VAL A 12 -38.04 -26.83 -41.72
C VAL A 12 -36.58 -26.79 -42.13
N ALA A 13 -36.08 -25.59 -42.41
CA ALA A 13 -34.65 -25.36 -42.59
C ALA A 13 -33.94 -25.71 -41.27
N ASN A 14 -32.96 -26.62 -41.32
CA ASN A 14 -32.07 -26.83 -40.18
C ASN A 14 -31.32 -25.52 -39.90
N PRO A 15 -31.21 -25.08 -38.64
CA PRO A 15 -30.36 -23.95 -38.30
C PRO A 15 -28.89 -24.29 -38.64
N PRO A 16 -28.08 -23.31 -39.07
CA PRO A 16 -26.66 -23.55 -39.33
C PRO A 16 -26.01 -24.04 -38.04
N GLU A 17 -25.37 -25.22 -38.09
CA GLU A 17 -24.65 -25.75 -36.95
C GLU A 17 -23.55 -24.75 -36.53
N PRO A 18 -23.36 -24.52 -35.22
CA PRO A 18 -22.31 -23.63 -34.74
C PRO A 18 -20.94 -24.17 -35.20
N PRO A 19 -19.96 -23.28 -35.48
CA PRO A 19 -18.64 -23.72 -35.91
C PRO A 19 -18.06 -24.65 -34.85
N GLN A 20 -17.89 -25.92 -35.21
CA GLN A 20 -17.23 -26.90 -34.37
C GLN A 20 -15.76 -26.53 -34.34
N LEU A 21 -15.30 -25.98 -33.21
CA LEU A 21 -13.88 -25.80 -32.94
C LEU A 21 -13.29 -27.20 -32.73
N GLU A 22 -12.76 -27.81 -33.78
CA GLU A 22 -11.97 -29.03 -33.63
C GLU A 22 -10.72 -28.68 -32.81
N LEU A 23 -10.65 -29.24 -31.60
CA LEU A 23 -9.46 -29.17 -30.78
C LEU A 23 -8.46 -30.14 -31.40
N ASP A 24 -7.47 -29.60 -32.08
CA ASP A 24 -6.48 -30.34 -32.84
C ASP A 24 -5.52 -31.06 -31.87
N LEU A 25 -5.98 -32.19 -31.31
CA LEU A 25 -5.33 -32.99 -30.25
C LEU A 25 -3.96 -33.56 -30.66
N PHE A 26 -3.61 -33.46 -31.95
CA PHE A 26 -2.40 -34.00 -32.54
C PHE A 26 -1.41 -32.94 -33.02
N VAL A 27 -1.60 -31.67 -32.63
CA VAL A 27 -0.54 -30.67 -32.78
C VAL A 27 0.66 -31.13 -31.93
N PRO A 28 1.86 -31.33 -32.54
CA PRO A 28 3.06 -31.61 -31.76
C PRO A 28 3.20 -30.52 -30.71
N PRO A 29 3.48 -30.84 -29.43
CA PRO A 29 3.57 -29.80 -28.41
C PRO A 29 4.61 -28.77 -28.88
N GLU A 30 4.14 -27.56 -29.16
CA GLU A 30 5.02 -26.42 -29.37
C GLU A 30 5.95 -26.38 -28.16
N GLN A 31 7.25 -26.18 -28.39
CA GLN A 31 8.22 -26.16 -27.30
C GLN A 31 7.78 -25.08 -26.32
N THR A 32 7.14 -25.51 -25.23
CA THR A 32 6.68 -24.58 -24.21
C THR A 32 7.94 -23.94 -23.66
N HIS A 33 8.15 -22.66 -23.97
CA HIS A 33 9.12 -21.85 -23.26
C HIS A 33 8.62 -21.73 -21.81
N THR A 34 8.86 -22.77 -21.02
CA THR A 34 8.56 -22.75 -19.59
C THR A 34 9.32 -21.58 -18.99
N ALA A 35 8.61 -20.67 -18.34
CA ALA A 35 9.23 -19.55 -17.66
C ALA A 35 10.36 -20.07 -16.76
N LYS A 36 11.55 -19.47 -16.87
CA LYS A 36 12.64 -19.78 -15.95
C LYS A 36 12.17 -19.40 -14.54
N VAL A 37 12.06 -20.39 -13.67
CA VAL A 37 11.81 -20.14 -12.24
C VAL A 37 13.04 -19.40 -11.71
N ILE A 38 12.89 -18.10 -11.46
CA ILE A 38 13.91 -17.31 -10.78
C ILE A 38 13.96 -17.81 -9.33
N PRO A 39 15.13 -18.21 -8.80
CA PRO A 39 15.24 -18.58 -7.40
C PRO A 39 14.68 -17.45 -6.53
N PHE A 40 13.72 -17.76 -5.68
CA PHE A 40 13.17 -16.79 -4.76
C PHE A 40 14.26 -16.50 -3.72
N GLU A 41 14.90 -15.33 -3.83
CA GLU A 41 15.75 -14.86 -2.73
C GLU A 41 14.88 -14.76 -1.47
N PRO A 42 15.36 -15.22 -0.30
CA PRO A 42 14.60 -15.14 0.93
C PRO A 42 14.17 -13.68 1.14
N ARG A 43 12.86 -13.47 1.33
CA ARG A 43 12.33 -12.14 1.61
C ARG A 43 13.00 -11.62 2.86
N PHE A 44 13.45 -10.37 2.80
CA PHE A 44 13.89 -9.64 3.98
C PHE A 44 12.78 -9.70 5.05
N GLU A 45 13.08 -10.28 6.21
CA GLU A 45 12.17 -10.35 7.34
C GLU A 45 12.49 -9.23 8.31
N TRP A 46 11.47 -8.45 8.67
CA TRP A 46 11.59 -7.45 9.72
C TRP A 46 11.60 -8.16 11.07
N ASP A 47 12.63 -7.90 11.86
CA ASP A 47 12.65 -8.28 13.27
C ASP A 47 12.20 -7.12 14.16
N GLU A 48 11.84 -7.44 15.41
CA GLU A 48 11.40 -6.44 16.38
C GLU A 48 12.48 -5.37 16.64
N SER A 49 13.76 -5.74 16.54
CA SER A 49 14.87 -4.80 16.72
C SER A 49 14.92 -3.75 15.61
N SER A 50 14.68 -4.15 14.35
CA SER A 50 14.59 -3.25 13.21
C SER A 50 13.37 -2.34 13.30
N ILE A 51 12.23 -2.87 13.76
CA ILE A 51 11.02 -2.07 13.99
C ILE A 51 11.25 -1.03 15.09
N PHE A 52 11.88 -1.43 16.19
CA PHE A 52 12.24 -0.54 17.28
C PHE A 52 13.19 0.57 16.81
N ALA A 53 14.24 0.23 16.06
CA ALA A 53 15.18 1.19 15.51
C ALA A 53 14.51 2.21 14.57
N LEU A 54 13.51 1.78 13.78
CA LEU A 54 12.72 2.69 12.96
C LEU A 54 11.88 3.66 13.79
N ARG A 55 11.23 3.17 14.86
CA ARG A 55 10.45 4.04 15.78
C ARG A 55 11.34 5.07 16.46
N GLU A 56 12.49 4.62 16.95
CA GLU A 56 13.50 5.48 17.56
C GLU A 56 13.99 6.55 16.58
N GLY A 57 14.44 6.12 15.39
CA GLY A 57 14.94 7.01 14.36
C GLY A 57 13.91 8.06 13.93
N LEU A 58 12.67 7.64 13.69
CA LEU A 58 11.58 8.53 13.31
C LEU A 58 11.29 9.58 14.38
N LEU A 59 11.23 9.18 15.66
CA LEU A 59 10.98 10.10 16.77
C LEU A 59 12.11 11.13 16.88
N TRP A 60 13.36 10.66 16.91
CA TRP A 60 14.51 11.55 17.05
C TRP A 60 14.68 12.51 15.88
N ASP A 61 14.50 12.03 14.64
CA ASP A 61 14.61 12.87 13.46
C ASP A 61 13.55 13.97 13.45
N SER A 62 12.29 13.63 13.75
CA SER A 62 11.19 14.58 13.83
C SER A 62 11.43 15.66 14.89
N LEU A 63 11.85 15.27 16.10
CA LEU A 63 12.18 16.22 17.17
C LEU A 63 13.37 17.12 16.80
N ARG A 64 14.37 16.56 16.12
CA ARG A 64 15.53 17.31 15.64
C ARG A 64 15.13 18.34 14.58
N VAL A 65 14.25 18.00 13.64
CA VAL A 65 13.71 18.93 12.65
C VAL A 65 13.01 20.11 13.33
N LEU A 66 12.22 19.83 14.37
CA LEU A 66 11.52 20.87 15.14
C LEU A 66 12.49 21.76 15.93
N ALA A 67 13.57 21.20 16.45
CA ALA A 67 14.60 21.95 17.19
C ALA A 67 15.61 22.70 16.29
N ASP A 68 15.82 22.25 15.05
CA ASP A 68 16.78 22.89 14.13
C ASP A 68 16.17 24.16 13.50
N GLY A 69 16.72 25.32 13.87
CA GLY A 69 16.34 26.61 13.30
C GLY A 69 16.50 26.69 11.78
N ARG A 70 17.35 25.86 11.17
CA ARG A 70 17.65 25.86 9.73
C ARG A 70 16.75 24.95 8.90
N ALA A 71 15.97 24.07 9.54
CA ALA A 71 15.02 23.23 8.81
C ALA A 71 13.94 24.12 8.16
N GLY A 72 13.56 23.75 6.93
CA GLY A 72 12.55 24.48 6.17
C GLY A 72 11.17 24.40 6.82
N GLU A 73 10.34 25.43 6.59
CA GLU A 73 9.02 25.54 7.23
C GLU A 73 8.11 24.35 6.93
N ALA A 74 8.14 23.84 5.69
CA ALA A 74 7.35 22.67 5.31
C ALA A 74 7.70 21.41 6.12
N ALA A 75 9.00 21.15 6.32
CA ALA A 75 9.46 20.01 7.11
C ALA A 75 9.11 20.15 8.59
N LYS A 76 9.16 21.39 9.13
CA LYS A 76 8.72 21.67 10.50
C LYS A 76 7.22 21.46 10.67
N GLN A 77 6.43 21.93 9.72
CA GLN A 77 4.98 21.74 9.75
C GLN A 77 4.62 20.26 9.69
N GLU A 78 5.25 19.48 8.81
CA GLU A 78 5.05 18.03 8.72
C GLU A 78 5.38 17.32 10.04
N ALA A 79 6.53 17.65 10.63
CA ALA A 79 6.94 17.07 11.92
C ALA A 79 6.00 17.50 13.07
N GLU A 80 5.52 18.74 13.06
CA GLU A 80 4.56 19.25 14.05
C GLU A 80 3.19 18.56 13.89
N ASP A 81 2.69 18.42 12.67
CA ASP A 81 1.43 17.74 12.36
C ASP A 81 1.48 16.27 12.81
N TRP A 82 2.58 15.56 12.51
CA TRP A 82 2.80 14.19 12.97
C TRP A 82 2.85 14.09 14.49
N MET A 83 3.60 14.96 15.17
CA MET A 83 3.71 14.99 16.64
C MET A 83 2.35 15.28 17.31
N MET A 84 1.54 16.14 16.70
CA MET A 84 0.25 16.56 17.24
C MET A 84 -0.90 15.62 16.90
N SER A 85 -0.70 14.69 15.97
CA SER A 85 -1.69 13.67 15.63
C SER A 85 -1.94 12.70 16.78
N ASP A 86 -3.21 12.42 17.04
CA ASP A 86 -3.67 11.40 17.99
C ASP A 86 -4.00 10.06 17.30
N GLU A 87 -3.65 9.91 16.02
CA GLU A 87 -3.81 8.65 15.30
C GLU A 87 -2.94 7.55 15.92
N ILE A 88 -3.45 6.30 15.87
CA ILE A 88 -2.77 5.13 16.42
C ILE A 88 -2.46 4.16 15.27
N HIS A 89 -1.20 4.16 14.84
CA HIS A 89 -0.63 3.22 13.87
C HIS A 89 0.84 2.92 14.24
N PRO A 90 1.49 1.90 13.65
CA PRO A 90 2.79 1.37 14.12
C PRO A 90 3.95 2.39 14.24
N PHE A 91 3.85 3.51 13.53
CA PHE A 91 4.82 4.63 13.50
C PHE A 91 4.16 5.98 13.80
N SER A 92 3.00 5.97 14.45
CA SER A 92 2.39 7.19 14.97
C SER A 92 3.24 7.75 16.11
N PHE A 93 3.17 9.06 16.34
CA PHE A 93 3.88 9.69 17.45
C PHE A 93 3.58 9.02 18.79
N VAL A 94 2.30 8.71 19.05
CA VAL A 94 1.86 8.05 20.29
C VAL A 94 2.49 6.67 20.46
N VAL A 95 2.47 5.83 19.42
CA VAL A 95 3.07 4.50 19.47
C VAL A 95 4.59 4.59 19.63
N CYS A 96 5.27 5.44 18.86
CA CYS A 96 6.72 5.63 18.99
C CYS A 96 7.10 6.07 20.41
N CYS A 97 6.37 7.02 21.02
CA CYS A 97 6.62 7.43 22.40
C CYS A 97 6.47 6.26 23.37
N ASN A 98 5.33 5.55 23.32
CA ASN A 98 5.03 4.49 24.27
C ASN A 98 6.05 3.33 24.19
N GLU A 99 6.41 2.91 22.98
CA GLU A 99 7.36 1.82 22.74
C GLU A 99 8.78 2.17 23.20
N LEU A 100 9.13 3.46 23.21
CA LEU A 100 10.41 3.98 23.67
C LEU A 100 10.38 4.41 25.15
N GLY A 101 9.25 4.29 25.83
CA GLY A 101 9.09 4.64 27.25
C GLY A 101 8.87 6.12 27.54
N TYR A 102 8.49 6.92 26.55
CA TYR A 102 8.13 8.33 26.71
C TYR A 102 6.62 8.50 26.92
N VAL A 103 6.25 9.55 27.67
CA VAL A 103 4.86 9.99 27.81
C VAL A 103 4.53 11.00 26.69
N PRO A 104 3.62 10.69 25.75
CA PRO A 104 3.35 11.55 24.59
C PRO A 104 2.98 12.99 24.96
N ALA A 105 2.15 13.17 25.99
CA ALA A 105 1.70 14.49 26.43
C ALA A 105 2.85 15.36 26.94
N GLU A 106 3.73 14.79 27.76
CA GLU A 106 4.89 15.48 28.31
C GLU A 106 5.88 15.87 27.20
N LEU A 107 6.12 14.97 26.25
CA LEU A 107 7.07 15.22 25.16
C LEU A 107 6.56 16.32 24.21
N ARG A 108 5.25 16.36 23.93
CA ARG A 108 4.60 17.45 23.18
C ARG A 108 4.78 18.80 23.89
N GLU A 109 4.52 18.84 25.20
CA GLU A 109 4.69 20.05 26.00
C GLU A 109 6.12 20.55 25.97
N GLN A 110 7.10 19.67 26.27
CA GLN A 110 8.53 20.01 26.28
C GLN A 110 9.01 20.51 24.91
N THR A 111 8.57 19.88 23.83
CA THR A 111 8.96 20.26 22.47
C THR A 111 8.39 21.63 22.10
N ARG A 112 7.12 21.89 22.41
CA ARG A 112 6.50 23.22 22.21
C ARG A 112 7.22 24.31 22.97
N ASP A 113 7.55 24.05 24.23
CA ASP A 113 8.30 24.97 25.08
C ASP A 113 9.65 25.34 24.47
N LEU A 114 10.36 24.34 23.94
CA LEU A 114 11.65 24.53 23.27
C LEU A 114 11.48 25.39 22.01
N ILE A 115 10.53 25.06 21.13
CA ILE A 115 10.26 25.81 19.89
C ILE A 115 9.94 27.28 20.21
N GLN A 116 9.09 27.53 21.21
CA GLN A 116 8.74 28.90 21.62
C GLN A 116 9.95 29.68 22.14
N ARG A 117 10.84 29.05 22.91
CA ARG A 117 12.09 29.67 23.38
C ARG A 117 13.00 30.02 22.21
N HIS A 118 13.09 29.17 21.19
CA HIS A 118 13.86 29.45 19.98
C HIS A 118 13.28 30.63 19.19
N LYS A 119 11.96 30.66 18.97
CA LYS A 119 11.27 31.80 18.30
C LYS A 119 11.53 33.12 19.01
N LYS A 120 11.48 33.16 20.35
CA LYS A 120 11.78 34.36 21.16
C LYS A 120 13.23 34.85 21.03
N ARG A 121 14.20 33.95 20.79
CA ARG A 121 15.61 34.32 20.60
C ARG A 121 15.89 34.90 19.21
N LEU A 122 15.15 34.46 18.19
CA LEU A 122 15.25 34.94 16.81
C LEU A 122 14.47 36.24 16.55
N GLY A 123 13.43 36.53 17.34
CA GLY A 123 12.66 37.77 17.26
C GLY A 123 13.24 38.96 18.04
N LYS A 124 14.48 38.86 18.51
CA LYS A 124 15.28 39.96 19.06
C LYS A 124 16.34 40.36 18.05
#